data_AF-A0AAE1L296-F1
#
_entry.id   AF-A0AAE1L296-F1
#
_cell.length_a   1.000
_cell.length_b   1.000
_cell.length_c   1.000
_cell.angle_alpha   90.00
_cell.angle_beta   90.00
_cell.angle_gamma   90.00
#
_symmetry.space_group_name_H-M   'P 1'
#
loop_
_entity.id
_entity.type
_entity.pdbx_description
1 polymer ?
#
loop_
_entity_poly.entity_id
_entity_poly.type
_entity_poly.pdbx_seq_one_letter_code
_entity_poly.pdbx_strand_id
1 'polypeptide(L)'
;MVGDRPPRQSHPLTISNMIQDDISTLSGESKVMVNTSIKAVQLIMDRKDEHINQLKTEVVTLENRVSQLENQIDDVSQYERRDTVIISGPSIPQETNSESAADVVLDTIRETLKINISRNDINVPHRLGSKTK
;
A
#
# COMPACT_ATOMS: atom_id res chain seq x y z
N MET A 1 -28.70 4.97 -9.85
CA MET A 1 -27.91 5.77 -10.80
C MET A 1 -27.32 6.93 -10.02
N VAL A 2 -26.04 6.83 -9.63
CA VAL A 2 -25.34 7.89 -8.92
C VAL A 2 -24.85 8.87 -9.99
N GLY A 3 -25.42 10.07 -10.01
CA GLY A 3 -25.09 11.08 -11.00
C GLY A 3 -23.66 11.57 -10.82
N ASP A 4 -22.84 11.40 -11.86
CA ASP A 4 -21.55 12.06 -11.99
C ASP A 4 -21.75 13.58 -11.90
N ARG A 5 -21.28 14.17 -10.79
CA ARG A 5 -21.14 15.62 -10.71
C ARG A 5 -19.87 16.00 -11.48
N PRO A 6 -19.94 16.96 -12.41
CA PRO A 6 -18.75 17.44 -13.08
C PRO A 6 -17.77 18.03 -12.06
N PRO A 7 -16.45 17.87 -12.27
CA PRO A 7 -15.44 18.44 -11.39
C PRO A 7 -15.65 19.96 -11.30
N ARG A 8 -15.74 20.48 -10.07
CA ARG A 8 -15.75 21.92 -9.83
C ARG A 8 -14.46 22.50 -10.43
N GLN A 9 -14.58 23.25 -11.52
CA GLN A 9 -13.49 24.10 -11.99
C GLN A 9 -13.31 25.20 -10.95
N SER A 10 -12.41 24.98 -10.00
CA SER A 10 -11.93 26.02 -9.09
C SER A 10 -11.05 26.95 -9.92
N HIS A 11 -11.64 28.01 -10.49
CA HIS A 11 -10.84 29.15 -10.90
C HIS A 11 -10.12 29.67 -9.66
N PRO A 12 -8.78 29.79 -9.67
CA PRO A 12 -8.05 30.34 -8.53
C PRO A 12 -8.51 31.79 -8.36
N LEU A 13 -9.24 32.06 -7.27
CA LEU A 13 -9.50 33.43 -6.84
C LEU A 13 -8.15 34.03 -6.48
N THR A 14 -7.59 34.84 -7.37
CA THR A 14 -6.33 35.54 -7.08
C THR A 14 -6.61 36.50 -5.92
N ILE A 15 -5.74 36.51 -4.91
CA ILE A 15 -5.84 37.42 -3.75
C ILE A 15 -6.02 38.88 -4.22
N SER A 16 -5.44 39.21 -5.37
CA SER A 16 -5.57 40.51 -6.02
C SER A 16 -7.01 40.94 -6.33
N ASN A 17 -7.92 40.01 -6.63
CA ASN A 17 -9.33 40.31 -6.96
C ASN A 17 -10.18 40.49 -5.70
N MET A 18 -9.80 39.88 -4.58
CA MET A 18 -10.58 39.92 -3.34
C MET A 18 -10.36 41.20 -2.52
N ILE A 19 -9.26 41.92 -2.76
CA ILE A 19 -8.83 43.07 -1.94
C ILE A 19 -8.82 44.37 -2.77
N GLN A 20 -9.18 44.30 -4.05
CA GLN A 20 -9.10 45.45 -4.97
C GLN A 20 -10.00 46.62 -4.52
N ASP A 21 -11.17 46.29 -3.95
CA ASP A 21 -12.13 47.26 -3.44
C ASP A 21 -11.65 47.92 -2.13
N ASP A 22 -10.97 47.18 -1.26
CA ASP A 22 -10.50 47.65 0.05
C ASP A 22 -9.28 48.59 -0.03
N ILE A 23 -8.46 48.44 -1.08
CA ILE A 23 -7.23 49.23 -1.28
C ILE A 23 -7.54 50.58 -1.95
N SER A 24 -8.75 50.76 -2.50
CA SER A 24 -9.15 51.97 -3.23
C SER A 24 -9.15 53.24 -2.36
N THR A 25 -9.33 53.09 -1.05
CA THR A 25 -9.43 54.17 -0.06
C THR A 25 -8.08 54.57 0.59
N LEU A 26 -7.01 53.83 0.30
CA LEU A 26 -5.68 54.06 0.89
C LEU A 26 -4.90 55.17 0.18
N SER A 27 -4.00 55.84 0.91
CA SER A 27 -3.06 56.81 0.34
C SER A 27 -2.12 56.13 -0.67
N GLY A 28 -1.56 56.92 -1.60
CA GLY A 28 -0.74 56.40 -2.70
C GLY A 28 0.43 55.51 -2.26
N GLU A 29 1.14 55.91 -1.20
CA GLU A 29 2.28 55.14 -0.68
C GLU A 29 1.85 53.82 -0.02
N SER A 30 0.80 53.84 0.80
CA SER A 30 0.25 52.65 1.44
C SER A 30 -0.29 51.65 0.41
N LYS A 31 -0.93 52.13 -0.66
CA LYS A 31 -1.43 51.32 -1.77
C LYS A 31 -0.32 50.58 -2.53
N VAL A 32 0.83 51.23 -2.73
CA VAL A 32 2.00 50.60 -3.38
C VAL A 32 2.60 49.52 -2.48
N MET A 33 2.73 49.78 -1.18
CA MET A 33 3.27 48.82 -0.23
C MET A 33 2.39 47.56 -0.14
N VAL A 34 1.07 47.72 0.00
CA VAL A 34 0.12 46.61 0.07
C VAL A 34 0.13 45.77 -1.21
N ASN A 35 0.12 46.40 -2.39
CA ASN A 35 0.22 45.67 -3.66
C ASN A 35 1.53 44.88 -3.80
N THR A 36 2.63 45.43 -3.29
CA THR A 36 3.93 44.75 -3.32
C THR A 36 3.91 43.52 -2.41
N SER A 37 3.35 43.65 -1.20
CA SER A 37 3.18 42.54 -0.27
C SER A 37 2.25 41.45 -0.83
N ILE A 38 1.14 41.83 -1.48
CA ILE A 38 0.21 40.87 -2.11
C ILE A 38 0.91 40.07 -3.22
N LYS A 39 1.68 40.75 -4.08
CA LYS A 39 2.45 40.06 -5.12
C LYS A 39 3.48 39.10 -4.53
N ALA A 40 4.15 39.48 -3.44
CA ALA A 40 5.10 38.60 -2.76
C ALA A 40 4.41 37.36 -2.17
N VAL A 41 3.23 37.52 -1.55
CA VAL A 41 2.45 36.40 -1.02
C VAL A 41 1.96 35.49 -2.14
N GLN A 42 1.48 36.05 -3.25
CA GLN A 42 1.05 35.26 -4.41
C GLN A 42 2.19 34.40 -4.95
N LEU A 43 3.38 34.97 -5.12
CA LEU A 43 4.56 34.23 -5.57
C LEU A 43 4.93 33.07 -4.61
N ILE A 44 4.80 33.28 -3.30
CA ILE A 44 5.06 32.22 -2.32
C ILE A 44 4.02 31.11 -2.42
N MET A 45 2.74 31.46 -2.61
CA MET A 45 1.68 30.46 -2.79
C MET A 45 1.88 29.66 -4.07
N ASP A 46 2.19 30.31 -5.19
CA ASP A 46 2.42 29.64 -6.47
C ASP A 46 3.58 28.63 -6.36
N ARG A 47 4.67 29.00 -5.68
CA ARG A 47 5.80 28.10 -5.39
C ARG A 47 5.42 26.94 -4.48
N LYS A 48 4.58 27.18 -3.47
CA LYS A 48 4.09 26.12 -2.58
C LYS A 48 3.17 25.17 -3.32
N ASP A 49 2.29 25.67 -4.18
CA ASP A 49 1.41 24.84 -5.00
C ASP A 49 2.21 23.96 -5.96
N GLU A 50 3.27 24.50 -6.59
CA GLU A 50 4.20 23.71 -7.40
C GLU A 50 4.86 22.60 -6.57
N HIS A 51 5.38 22.93 -5.39
CA HIS A 51 5.99 21.95 -4.49
C HIS A 51 4.99 20.87 -4.05
N ILE A 52 3.75 21.25 -3.74
CA ILE A 52 2.68 20.31 -3.38
C ILE A 52 2.40 19.36 -4.55
N ASN A 53 2.36 19.87 -5.78
CA ASN A 53 2.13 19.04 -6.96
C ASN A 53 3.28 18.07 -7.23
N GLN A 54 4.54 18.50 -7.02
CA GLN A 54 5.71 17.64 -7.09
C GLN A 54 5.62 16.51 -6.05
N LEU A 55 5.34 16.83 -4.79
CA LEU A 55 5.19 15.83 -3.73
C LEU A 55 4.05 14.85 -4.00
N LYS A 56 2.90 15.32 -4.49
CA LYS A 56 1.79 14.44 -4.88
C LYS A 56 2.20 13.45 -5.97
N THR A 57 2.97 13.89 -6.95
CA THR A 57 3.48 13.04 -8.03
C THR A 57 4.45 12.00 -7.51
N GLU A 58 5.31 12.39 -6.57
CA GLU A 58 6.25 11.48 -5.92
C GLU A 58 5.53 10.42 -5.08
N VAL A 59 4.51 10.81 -4.30
CA VAL A 59 3.67 9.88 -3.54
C VAL A 59 3.04 8.84 -4.45
N VAL A 60 2.40 9.25 -5.54
CA VAL A 60 1.79 8.30 -6.51
C VAL A 60 2.85 7.38 -7.12
N THR A 61 4.04 7.90 -7.41
CA THR A 61 5.14 7.10 -7.95
C THR A 61 5.60 6.05 -6.95
N LEU A 62 5.73 6.42 -5.66
CA LEU A 62 6.10 5.50 -4.60
C LEU A 62 5.03 4.44 -4.34
N GLU A 63 3.75 4.83 -4.29
CA GLU A 63 2.62 3.91 -4.15
C GLU A 63 2.61 2.87 -5.27
N ASN A 64 2.81 3.30 -6.52
CA ASN A 64 2.91 2.38 -7.66
C ASN A 64 4.09 1.42 -7.53
N ARG A 65 5.26 1.90 -7.06
CA ARG A 65 6.43 1.05 -6.86
C ARG A 65 6.22 0.03 -5.75
N VAL A 66 5.58 0.43 -4.65
CA VAL A 66 5.22 -0.49 -3.56
C VAL A 66 4.29 -1.58 -4.07
N SER A 67 3.23 -1.21 -4.79
CA SER A 67 2.29 -2.18 -5.36
C SER A 67 2.97 -3.16 -6.33
N GLN A 68 3.89 -2.67 -7.18
CA GLN A 68 4.67 -3.54 -8.06
C GLN A 68 5.55 -4.53 -7.29
N LEU A 69 6.22 -4.07 -6.24
CA LEU A 69 7.06 -4.93 -5.41
C LEU A 69 6.24 -5.97 -4.65
N GLU A 70 5.07 -5.59 -4.13
CA GLU A 70 4.15 -6.54 -3.48
C GLU A 70 3.70 -7.64 -4.42
N ASN A 71 3.34 -7.29 -5.67
CA ASN A 71 2.98 -8.29 -6.69
C ASN A 71 4.16 -9.21 -7.04
N GLN A 72 5.37 -8.65 -7.19
CA GLN A 72 6.57 -9.46 -7.43
C GLN A 72 6.88 -10.41 -6.28
N ILE A 73 6.71 -9.95 -5.03
CA ILE A 73 6.89 -10.78 -3.83
C ILE A 73 5.86 -11.91 -3.81
N ASP A 74 4.60 -11.63 -4.15
CA ASP A 74 3.56 -12.66 -4.21
C ASP A 74 3.85 -13.68 -5.31
N ASP A 75 4.23 -13.24 -6.51
CA ASP A 75 4.62 -14.13 -7.62
C ASP A 75 5.77 -15.07 -7.24
N VAL A 76 6.82 -14.54 -6.61
CA VAL A 76 7.95 -15.33 -6.11
C VAL A 76 7.51 -16.28 -4.99
N SER A 77 6.69 -15.80 -4.06
CA SER A 77 6.17 -16.61 -2.95
C SER A 77 5.30 -17.77 -3.45
N GLN A 78 4.49 -17.54 -4.48
CA GLN A 78 3.70 -18.57 -5.13
C GLN A 78 4.61 -19.60 -5.81
N TYR A 79 5.67 -19.14 -6.47
CA TYR A 79 6.65 -20.03 -7.10
C TYR A 79 7.36 -20.92 -6.08
N GLU A 80 7.78 -20.37 -4.93
CA GLU A 80 8.39 -21.14 -3.84
C GLU A 80 7.41 -22.16 -3.22
N ARG A 81 6.13 -21.81 -3.13
CA ARG A 81 5.09 -22.68 -2.57
C ARG A 81 4.57 -23.74 -3.53
N ARG A 82 4.98 -23.73 -4.81
CA ARG A 82 4.46 -24.67 -5.82
C ARG A 82 4.64 -26.14 -5.41
N ASP A 83 5.78 -26.45 -4.78
CA ASP A 83 6.12 -27.81 -4.34
C ASP A 83 5.87 -27.99 -2.83
N THR A 84 5.02 -27.13 -2.23
CA THR A 84 4.65 -27.16 -0.81
C THR A 84 3.16 -27.47 -0.66
N VAL A 85 2.83 -28.42 0.23
CA VAL A 85 1.44 -28.77 0.57
C VAL A 85 1.22 -28.54 2.06
N ILE A 86 0.15 -27.83 2.40
CA ILE A 86 -0.32 -27.69 3.78
C ILE A 86 -1.41 -28.74 4.02
N ILE A 87 -1.19 -29.61 4.99
CA ILE A 87 -2.17 -30.62 5.41
C ILE A 87 -2.76 -30.21 6.76
N SER A 88 -4.08 -30.04 6.80
CA SER A 88 -4.81 -29.62 7.99
C SER A 88 -6.12 -30.39 8.11
N GLY A 89 -6.56 -30.67 9.33
CA GLY A 89 -7.87 -31.28 9.58
C GLY A 89 -7.87 -32.14 10.83
N PRO A 90 -9.04 -32.67 11.22
CA PRO A 90 -9.20 -33.50 12.42
C PRO A 90 -8.46 -34.85 12.33
N SER A 91 -8.15 -35.31 11.12
CA SER A 91 -7.37 -36.53 10.88
C SER A 91 -5.86 -36.34 11.13
N ILE A 92 -5.40 -35.10 11.34
CA ILE A 92 -4.00 -34.85 11.68
C ILE A 92 -3.83 -35.03 13.19
N PRO A 93 -2.96 -35.97 13.63
CA PRO A 93 -2.76 -36.20 15.05
C PRO A 93 -2.18 -34.95 15.73
N GLN A 94 -2.48 -34.81 17.02
CA GLN A 94 -1.93 -33.75 17.86
C GLN A 94 -0.39 -33.86 17.93
N GLU A 95 0.28 -32.72 17.98
CA GLU A 95 1.75 -32.66 18.08
C GLU A 95 2.27 -33.36 19.33
N THR A 96 3.37 -34.11 19.18
CA THR A 96 4.07 -34.77 20.30
C THR A 96 5.57 -34.46 20.26
N ASN A 97 6.20 -34.41 21.45
CA ASN A 97 7.56 -33.89 21.65
C ASN A 97 8.71 -34.66 20.95
N SER A 98 8.42 -35.68 20.16
CA SER A 98 9.43 -36.47 19.44
C SER A 98 8.89 -37.13 18.16
N GLU A 99 7.82 -36.58 17.58
CA GLU A 99 7.32 -37.12 16.33
C GLU A 99 8.18 -36.71 15.13
N SER A 100 8.16 -37.57 14.12
CA SER A 100 8.68 -37.29 12.80
C SER A 100 7.53 -36.74 11.95
N ALA A 101 7.58 -35.45 11.64
CA ALA A 101 6.51 -34.78 10.87
C ALA A 101 6.25 -35.47 9.51
N ALA A 102 7.26 -36.06 8.88
CA ALA A 102 7.03 -36.77 7.62
C ALA A 102 6.38 -38.14 7.82
N ASP A 103 6.59 -38.82 8.95
CA ASP A 103 5.90 -40.09 9.20
C ASP A 103 4.42 -39.82 9.44
N VAL A 104 4.09 -38.75 10.17
CA VAL A 104 2.72 -38.26 10.31
C VAL A 104 2.08 -37.97 8.94
N VAL A 105 2.80 -37.30 8.03
CA VAL A 105 2.32 -37.02 6.67
C VAL A 105 2.10 -38.32 5.87
N LEU A 106 3.06 -39.24 5.89
CA LEU A 106 2.99 -40.51 5.18
C LEU A 106 1.80 -41.35 5.66
N ASP A 107 1.62 -41.47 6.98
CA ASP A 107 0.54 -42.25 7.58
C ASP A 107 -0.81 -41.61 7.27
N THR A 108 -0.93 -40.30 7.43
CA THR A 108 -2.17 -39.56 7.12
C THR A 108 -2.59 -39.76 5.66
N ILE A 109 -1.66 -39.61 4.70
CA ILE A 109 -1.95 -39.73 3.27
C ILE A 109 -2.32 -41.17 2.92
N ARG A 110 -1.60 -42.16 3.46
CA ARG A 110 -1.88 -43.58 3.23
C ARG A 110 -3.23 -43.99 3.81
N GLU A 111 -3.58 -43.50 4.99
CA GLU A 111 -4.82 -43.85 5.67
C GLU A 111 -6.03 -43.17 5.04
N THR A 112 -5.91 -41.87 4.71
CA THR A 112 -7.04 -41.05 4.27
C THR A 112 -7.24 -41.12 2.75
N LEU A 113 -6.16 -41.00 1.98
CA LEU A 113 -6.23 -40.89 0.51
C LEU A 113 -5.90 -42.21 -0.20
N LYS A 114 -5.35 -43.20 0.53
CA LYS A 114 -4.88 -44.48 -0.02
C LYS A 114 -3.83 -44.31 -1.13
N ILE A 115 -3.07 -43.21 -1.10
CA ILE A 115 -1.98 -42.94 -2.04
C ILE A 115 -0.67 -43.47 -1.43
N ASN A 116 0.11 -44.19 -2.23
CA ASN A 116 1.40 -44.69 -1.80
C ASN A 116 2.51 -43.69 -2.13
N ILE A 117 2.97 -42.96 -1.12
CA ILE A 117 4.13 -42.08 -1.18
C ILE A 117 5.27 -42.64 -0.33
N SER A 118 6.50 -42.34 -0.73
CA SER A 118 7.73 -42.72 -0.05
C SER A 118 8.34 -41.54 0.70
N ARG A 119 9.24 -41.82 1.64
CA ARG A 119 9.95 -40.76 2.39
C ARG A 119 10.76 -39.83 1.48
N ASN A 120 11.26 -40.34 0.37
CA ASN A 120 12.07 -39.57 -0.59
C ASN A 120 11.24 -38.60 -1.43
N ASP A 121 9.91 -38.76 -1.44
CA ASP A 121 8.99 -37.83 -2.11
C ASP A 121 8.73 -36.57 -1.27
N ILE A 122 9.23 -36.53 -0.02
CA ILE A 122 9.05 -35.42 0.92
C ILE A 122 10.40 -34.74 1.15
N ASN A 123 10.50 -33.46 0.76
CA ASN A 123 11.73 -32.69 0.91
C ASN A 123 11.90 -32.15 2.35
N VAL A 124 11.01 -31.28 2.82
CA VAL A 124 11.13 -30.60 4.13
C VAL A 124 9.82 -30.71 4.94
N PRO A 125 9.66 -31.76 5.76
CA PRO A 125 8.50 -31.92 6.61
C PRO A 125 8.61 -31.12 7.91
N HIS A 126 7.59 -30.33 8.22
CA HIS A 126 7.50 -29.60 9.49
C HIS A 126 6.05 -29.25 9.83
N ARG A 127 5.76 -29.03 11.12
CA ARG A 127 4.48 -28.46 11.55
C ARG A 127 4.50 -26.94 11.42
N LEU A 128 3.32 -26.38 11.14
CA LEU A 128 3.09 -24.94 11.15
C LEU A 128 2.45 -24.54 12.48
N GLY A 129 2.94 -23.47 13.09
CA GLY A 129 2.43 -22.94 14.35
C GLY A 129 3.54 -22.48 15.30
N SER A 130 3.17 -21.69 16.31
CA SER A 130 4.09 -21.29 17.37
C SER A 130 4.47 -22.52 18.19
N LYS A 131 5.77 -22.79 18.32
CA LYS A 131 6.26 -23.76 19.30
C LYS A 131 5.73 -23.34 20.66
N THR A 132 4.89 -24.18 21.27
CA THR A 132 4.44 -23.96 22.65
C THR A 132 5.70 -23.86 23.51
N LYS A 133 5.94 -22.68 24.11
CA LYS A 133 7.05 -22.47 25.04
C LYS A 133 6.83 -23.24 26.33
#